data_AF-A0A9D8MI82-F1
#
_entry.id   AF-A0A9D8MI82-F1
#
_cell.length_a   1.000
_cell.length_b   1.000
_cell.length_c   1.000
_cell.angle_alpha   90.00
_cell.angle_beta   90.00
_cell.angle_gamma   90.00
#
_symmetry.space_group_name_H-M   'P 1'
#
loop_
_entity.id
_entity.type
_entity.pdbx_description
1 polymer ?
#
loop_
_entity_poly.entity_id
_entity_poly.type
_entity_poly.pdbx_seq_one_letter_code
_entity_poly.pdbx_strand_id
1 'polypeptide(L)'
;LDPWNVVFGLAVFFLARVLGTLYIINNVRDEVIESRASVQLVGNAALFLVLFLTFFIHVLLGYGYAYDPATGVAGIVEGKYLQNLLDMWYVTLVLVIGVVLLLYGIIRTVVSKTWRGGIWPAGIGVVLAVLALLLSAGWNNTCYYPSNEDLQSSLNIMNSCSSEFTLRTMAWVSLLIPFVLAYIAYAWRAIDKKPLDKEEIKHGEAY
;
A
#
# COMPACT_ATOMS: atom_id res chain seq x y z
N LEU A 1 2.19 -3.21 -24.34
CA LEU A 1 2.22 -2.79 -22.93
C LEU A 1 0.78 -2.46 -22.56
N ASP A 2 0.23 -3.05 -21.50
CA ASP A 2 -1.11 -2.69 -21.04
C ASP A 2 -1.08 -1.25 -20.49
N PRO A 3 -1.88 -0.31 -21.04
CA PRO A 3 -1.95 1.07 -20.54
C PRO A 3 -2.28 1.15 -19.04
N TRP A 4 -3.04 0.19 -18.51
CA TRP A 4 -3.45 0.18 -17.10
C TRP A 4 -2.27 -0.03 -16.14
N ASN A 5 -1.24 -0.75 -16.56
CA ASN A 5 -0.02 -0.91 -15.78
C ASN A 5 0.73 0.43 -15.61
N VAL A 6 0.68 1.29 -16.63
CA VAL A 6 1.29 2.63 -16.56
C VAL A 6 0.47 3.52 -15.63
N VAL A 7 -0.85 3.49 -15.73
CA VAL A 7 -1.75 4.25 -14.84
C VAL A 7 -1.52 3.85 -13.38
N PHE A 8 -1.44 2.54 -13.11
CA PHE A 8 -1.15 2.03 -11.77
C PHE A 8 0.25 2.44 -11.29
N GLY A 9 1.28 2.32 -12.14
CA GLY A 9 2.63 2.75 -11.80
C GLY A 9 2.71 4.24 -11.45
N LEU A 10 2.00 5.09 -12.19
CA LEU A 10 1.90 6.52 -11.89
C LEU A 10 1.13 6.77 -10.58
N ALA A 11 0.07 6.04 -10.30
CA ALA A 11 -0.65 6.13 -9.02
C ALA A 11 0.30 5.81 -7.85
N VAL A 12 1.04 4.69 -7.91
CA VAL A 12 2.01 4.32 -6.87
C VAL A 12 3.12 5.35 -6.72
N PHE A 13 3.60 5.92 -7.83
CA PHE A 13 4.60 7.00 -7.80
C PHE A 13 4.08 8.24 -7.05
N PHE A 14 2.87 8.71 -7.34
CA PHE A 14 2.31 9.86 -6.63
C PHE A 14 2.00 9.54 -5.17
N LEU A 15 1.58 8.31 -4.84
CA LEU A 15 1.40 7.87 -3.46
C LEU A 15 2.71 7.92 -2.68
N ALA A 16 3.81 7.44 -3.27
CA ALA A 16 5.14 7.52 -2.66
C ALA A 16 5.56 8.98 -2.41
N ARG A 17 5.26 9.89 -3.34
CA ARG A 17 5.50 11.33 -3.15
C ARG A 17 4.64 11.93 -2.05
N VAL A 18 3.37 11.54 -1.93
CA VAL A 18 2.49 11.97 -0.84
C VAL A 18 3.08 11.57 0.52
N LEU A 19 3.43 10.29 0.69
CA LEU A 19 4.04 9.79 1.93
C LEU A 19 5.39 10.47 2.22
N GLY A 20 6.24 10.61 1.22
CA GLY A 20 7.52 11.32 1.36
C GLY A 20 7.35 12.78 1.77
N THR A 21 6.33 13.47 1.22
CA THR A 21 6.02 14.85 1.58
C THR A 21 5.51 14.96 3.01
N LEU A 22 4.64 14.04 3.44
CA LEU A 22 4.17 13.97 4.83
C LEU A 22 5.31 13.70 5.81
N TYR A 23 6.26 12.84 5.43
CA TYR A 23 7.46 12.58 6.22
C TYR A 23 8.35 13.84 6.35
N ILE A 24 8.58 14.57 5.26
CA ILE A 24 9.34 15.82 5.27
C ILE A 24 8.67 16.86 6.20
N ILE A 25 7.35 17.02 6.12
CA ILE A 25 6.59 17.93 6.99
C ILE A 25 6.72 17.54 8.47
N ASN A 26 6.79 16.24 8.78
CA ASN A 26 6.95 15.75 10.15
C ASN A 26 8.35 16.01 10.71
N ASN A 27 9.41 15.80 9.90
CA ASN A 27 10.79 15.72 10.39
C ASN A 27 11.66 16.95 10.12
N VAL A 28 11.27 17.84 9.19
CA VAL A 28 12.07 19.04 8.84
C VAL A 28 11.48 20.30 9.49
N ARG A 29 12.32 21.09 10.16
CA ARG A 29 11.91 22.35 10.81
C ARG A 29 12.32 23.54 9.95
N ASP A 30 11.57 23.80 8.88
CA ASP A 30 11.78 24.96 8.02
C ASP A 30 10.46 25.43 7.41
N GLU A 31 10.07 26.68 7.67
CA GLU A 31 8.79 27.25 7.21
C GLU A 31 8.68 27.32 5.68
N VAL A 32 9.79 27.53 4.97
CA VAL A 32 9.83 27.60 3.50
C VAL A 32 9.64 26.20 2.92
N ILE A 33 10.31 25.19 3.48
CA ILE A 33 10.16 23.79 3.06
C ILE A 33 8.75 23.30 3.36
N GLU A 34 8.22 23.59 4.56
CA GLU A 34 6.87 23.20 4.98
C GLU A 34 5.79 23.81 4.08
N SER A 35 5.91 25.10 3.74
CA SER A 35 4.99 25.78 2.83
C SER A 35 4.99 25.13 1.44
N ARG A 36 6.18 24.90 0.86
CA ARG A 36 6.32 24.25 -0.46
C ARG A 36 5.82 22.80 -0.43
N ALA A 37 6.14 22.05 0.61
CA ALA A 37 5.71 20.67 0.81
C ALA A 37 4.18 20.58 0.89
N SER A 38 3.52 21.50 1.62
CA SER A 38 2.05 21.50 1.73
C SER A 38 1.36 21.71 0.39
N VAL A 39 1.89 22.60 -0.47
CA VAL A 39 1.34 22.79 -1.83
C VAL A 39 1.57 21.56 -2.70
N GLN A 40 2.76 20.97 -2.64
CA GLN A 40 3.07 19.74 -3.39
C GLN A 40 2.24 18.54 -2.90
N LEU A 41 1.94 18.46 -1.60
CA LEU A 41 1.11 17.41 -1.01
C LEU A 41 -0.27 17.39 -1.68
N VAL A 42 -0.92 18.56 -1.80
CA VAL A 42 -2.25 18.67 -2.44
C VAL A 42 -2.19 18.25 -3.90
N GLY A 43 -1.21 18.75 -4.67
CA GLY A 43 -1.08 18.42 -6.09
C GLY A 43 -0.80 16.92 -6.32
N ASN A 44 0.12 16.33 -5.55
CA ASN A 44 0.43 14.91 -5.63
C ASN A 44 -0.75 14.03 -5.17
N ALA A 45 -1.46 14.44 -4.11
CA ALA A 45 -2.63 13.70 -3.62
C ALA A 45 -3.78 13.71 -4.63
N ALA A 46 -4.04 14.85 -5.29
CA ALA A 46 -5.05 14.93 -6.33
C ALA A 46 -4.73 14.02 -7.52
N LEU A 47 -3.48 14.06 -8.01
CA LEU A 47 -3.03 13.20 -9.10
C LEU A 47 -3.07 11.71 -8.72
N PHE A 48 -2.63 11.37 -7.50
CA PHE A 48 -2.76 10.02 -6.96
C PHE A 48 -4.21 9.56 -6.96
N LEU A 49 -5.14 10.34 -6.41
CA LEU A 49 -6.54 9.95 -6.29
C LEU A 49 -7.19 9.73 -7.64
N VAL A 50 -6.96 10.63 -8.61
CA VAL A 50 -7.50 10.46 -9.97
C VAL A 50 -6.97 9.18 -10.60
N LEU A 51 -5.65 9.00 -10.64
CA LEU A 51 -5.04 7.83 -11.28
C LEU A 51 -5.43 6.52 -10.58
N PHE A 52 -5.39 6.50 -9.24
CA PHE A 52 -5.72 5.34 -8.44
C PHE A 52 -7.20 4.98 -8.55
N LEU A 53 -8.12 5.93 -8.43
CA LEU A 53 -9.56 5.64 -8.53
C LEU A 53 -9.95 5.19 -9.94
N THR A 54 -9.37 5.80 -10.98
CA THR A 54 -9.60 5.36 -12.36
C THR A 54 -9.11 3.92 -12.57
N PHE A 55 -7.91 3.59 -12.11
CA PHE A 55 -7.39 2.22 -12.16
C PHE A 55 -8.23 1.25 -11.30
N PHE A 56 -8.55 1.65 -10.07
CA PHE A 56 -9.26 0.81 -9.11
C PHE A 56 -10.67 0.47 -9.59
N ILE A 57 -11.42 1.45 -10.11
CA ILE A 57 -12.75 1.21 -10.70
C ILE A 57 -12.64 0.30 -11.92
N HIS A 58 -11.64 0.51 -12.78
CA HIS A 58 -11.40 -0.36 -13.93
C HIS A 58 -11.16 -1.81 -13.51
N VAL A 59 -10.34 -2.04 -12.49
CA VAL A 59 -10.06 -3.40 -11.97
C VAL A 59 -11.30 -4.01 -11.33
N LEU A 60 -12.07 -3.25 -10.54
CA LEU A 60 -13.28 -3.77 -9.89
C LEU A 60 -14.36 -4.22 -10.88
N LEU A 61 -14.54 -3.46 -11.96
CA LEU A 61 -15.54 -3.76 -13.00
C LEU A 61 -15.00 -4.67 -14.11
N GLY A 62 -13.69 -4.88 -14.15
CA GLY A 62 -13.03 -5.69 -15.16
C GLY A 62 -13.23 -7.18 -14.96
N TYR A 63 -12.69 -7.94 -15.91
CA TYR A 63 -12.58 -9.39 -15.79
C TYR A 63 -11.50 -9.75 -14.77
N GLY A 64 -11.79 -10.72 -13.91
CA GLY A 64 -10.79 -11.38 -13.09
C GLY A 64 -10.72 -12.87 -13.36
N TYR A 65 -9.71 -13.52 -12.78
CA TYR A 65 -9.42 -14.92 -13.02
C TYR A 65 -9.70 -15.70 -11.73
N ALA A 66 -10.59 -16.67 -11.81
CA ALA A 66 -10.95 -17.52 -10.68
C ALA A 66 -10.68 -18.98 -11.02
N TYR A 67 -10.58 -19.83 -10.01
CA TYR A 67 -10.58 -21.27 -10.20
C TYR A 67 -11.70 -21.91 -9.40
N ASP A 68 -12.25 -23.00 -9.91
CA ASP A 68 -13.20 -23.81 -9.17
C ASP A 68 -12.45 -24.65 -8.12
N PRO A 69 -12.78 -24.53 -6.82
CA PRO A 69 -12.13 -25.32 -5.76
C PRO A 69 -12.33 -26.82 -5.89
N ALA A 70 -13.42 -27.27 -6.50
CA ALA A 70 -13.76 -28.69 -6.62
C ALA A 70 -13.04 -29.36 -7.80
N THR A 71 -12.93 -28.64 -8.93
CA THR A 71 -12.34 -29.18 -10.17
C THR A 71 -10.93 -28.68 -10.45
N GLY A 72 -10.51 -27.58 -9.80
CA GLY A 72 -9.22 -26.92 -10.02
C GLY A 72 -9.14 -26.13 -11.33
N VAL A 73 -10.23 -26.09 -12.12
CA VAL A 73 -10.26 -25.48 -13.45
C VAL A 73 -10.27 -23.96 -13.33
N ALA A 74 -9.32 -23.30 -13.98
CA ALA A 74 -9.26 -21.84 -14.05
C ALA A 74 -10.20 -21.30 -15.13
N GLY A 75 -10.85 -20.16 -14.85
CA GLY A 75 -11.78 -19.49 -15.75
C GLY A 75 -11.83 -17.97 -15.52
N ILE A 76 -12.43 -17.27 -16.47
CA ILE A 76 -12.62 -15.81 -16.43
C ILE A 76 -13.98 -15.51 -15.81
N VAL A 77 -14.01 -14.60 -14.84
CA VAL A 77 -15.23 -14.16 -14.14
C VAL A 77 -15.31 -12.64 -14.20
N GLU A 78 -16.43 -12.13 -14.71
CA GLU A 78 -16.70 -10.69 -14.76
C GLU A 78 -16.91 -10.13 -13.35
N GLY A 79 -16.26 -9.00 -13.03
CA GLY A 79 -16.41 -8.35 -11.74
C GLY A 79 -15.88 -9.15 -10.54
N LYS A 80 -14.96 -10.10 -10.77
CA LYS A 80 -14.44 -11.00 -9.71
C LYS A 80 -13.86 -10.26 -8.51
N TYR A 81 -13.10 -9.18 -8.73
CA TYR A 81 -12.50 -8.42 -7.63
C TYR A 81 -13.54 -7.63 -6.83
N LEU A 82 -14.62 -7.17 -7.47
CA LEU A 82 -15.75 -6.56 -6.78
C LEU A 82 -16.49 -7.61 -5.94
N GLN A 83 -16.78 -8.77 -6.51
CA GLN A 83 -17.39 -9.89 -5.78
C GLN A 83 -16.54 -10.29 -4.58
N ASN A 84 -15.21 -10.36 -4.73
CA ASN A 84 -14.30 -10.64 -3.62
C ASN A 84 -14.40 -9.64 -2.48
N LEU A 85 -14.53 -8.34 -2.77
CA LEU A 85 -14.74 -7.34 -1.73
C LEU A 85 -16.12 -7.47 -1.06
N LEU A 86 -17.16 -7.85 -1.81
CA LEU A 86 -18.50 -8.05 -1.25
C LEU A 86 -18.56 -9.32 -0.37
N ASP A 87 -17.99 -10.43 -0.84
CA ASP A 87 -17.97 -11.71 -0.14
C ASP A 87 -17.08 -11.64 1.11
N MET A 88 -15.89 -11.04 0.99
CA MET A 88 -14.95 -10.85 2.09
C MET A 88 -15.18 -9.50 2.76
N TRP A 89 -16.35 -9.31 3.37
CA TRP A 89 -16.75 -8.04 3.99
C TRP A 89 -15.73 -7.48 4.99
N TYR A 90 -14.98 -8.34 5.68
CA TYR A 90 -13.93 -7.95 6.62
C TYR A 90 -12.70 -7.36 5.91
N VAL A 91 -12.33 -7.85 4.72
CA VAL A 91 -11.27 -7.25 3.88
C VAL A 91 -11.70 -5.87 3.40
N THR A 92 -12.97 -5.72 3.03
CA THR A 92 -13.54 -4.42 2.65
C THR A 92 -13.53 -3.43 3.82
N LEU A 93 -13.84 -3.87 5.03
CA LEU A 93 -13.75 -3.04 6.22
C LEU A 93 -12.30 -2.55 6.44
N VAL A 94 -11.31 -3.44 6.31
CA VAL A 94 -9.88 -3.07 6.39
C VAL A 94 -9.50 -2.06 5.30
N LEU A 95 -9.97 -2.25 4.08
CA LEU A 95 -9.75 -1.31 2.97
C LEU A 95 -10.32 0.07 3.30
N VAL A 96 -11.57 0.15 3.77
CA VAL A 96 -12.24 1.40 4.13
C VAL A 96 -11.49 2.11 5.26
N ILE A 97 -11.09 1.39 6.31
CA ILE A 97 -10.25 1.96 7.38
C ILE A 97 -8.95 2.51 6.81
N GLY A 98 -8.29 1.76 5.92
CA GLY A 98 -7.06 2.18 5.28
C GLY A 98 -7.21 3.48 4.51
N VAL A 99 -8.25 3.59 3.69
CA VAL A 99 -8.59 4.80 2.93
C VAL A 99 -8.91 5.97 3.85
N VAL A 100 -9.72 5.76 4.89
CA VAL A 100 -10.09 6.82 5.85
C VAL A 100 -8.85 7.36 6.57
N LEU A 101 -7.95 6.49 7.02
CA LEU A 101 -6.71 6.90 7.69
C LEU A 101 -5.77 7.67 6.75
N LEU A 102 -5.65 7.24 5.48
CA LEU A 102 -4.91 7.95 4.45
C LEU A 102 -5.46 9.36 4.22
N LEU A 103 -6.76 9.47 3.97
CA LEU A 103 -7.42 10.74 3.73
C LEU A 103 -7.36 11.64 4.98
N TYR A 104 -7.55 11.09 6.17
CA TYR A 104 -7.39 11.81 7.42
C TYR A 104 -5.98 12.39 7.55
N GLY A 105 -4.94 11.58 7.30
CA GLY A 105 -3.55 12.03 7.37
C GLY A 105 -3.24 13.16 6.39
N ILE A 106 -3.76 13.09 5.16
CA ILE A 106 -3.57 14.14 4.15
C ILE A 106 -4.36 15.40 4.54
N ILE A 107 -5.67 15.28 4.75
CA ILE A 107 -6.57 16.40 5.00
C ILE A 107 -6.17 17.15 6.28
N ARG A 108 -5.87 16.41 7.35
CA ARG A 108 -5.49 17.04 8.63
C ARG A 108 -4.16 17.81 8.50
N THR A 109 -3.21 17.33 7.70
CA THR A 109 -1.93 18.03 7.42
C THR A 109 -2.17 19.31 6.62
N VAL A 110 -3.08 19.28 5.65
CA VAL A 110 -3.37 20.46 4.81
C VAL A 110 -4.16 21.53 5.56
N VAL A 111 -5.13 21.13 6.40
CA VAL A 111 -6.02 22.06 7.10
C VAL A 111 -5.37 22.67 8.35
N SER A 112 -4.55 21.91 9.06
CA SER A 112 -3.96 22.34 10.33
C SER A 112 -2.51 22.78 10.14
N LYS A 113 -2.24 24.08 10.37
CA LYS A 113 -0.87 24.63 10.34
C LYS A 113 0.01 24.17 11.51
N THR A 114 -0.60 23.62 12.57
CA THR A 114 0.12 23.19 13.78
C THR A 114 0.37 21.69 13.82
N TRP A 115 -0.35 20.91 13.01
CA TRP A 115 -0.27 19.46 13.05
C TRP A 115 0.65 18.91 11.95
N ARG A 116 1.62 18.09 12.36
CA ARG A 116 2.67 17.56 11.47
C ARG A 116 2.73 16.03 11.41
N GLY A 117 1.91 15.36 12.22
CA GLY A 117 1.90 13.90 12.35
C GLY A 117 1.19 13.16 11.21
N GLY A 118 1.05 13.76 10.03
CA GLY A 118 0.35 13.23 8.86
C GLY A 118 0.75 11.83 8.44
N ILE A 119 2.05 11.56 8.52
CA ILE A 119 2.65 10.30 8.07
C ILE A 119 2.18 9.09 8.88
N TRP A 120 1.83 9.25 10.15
CA TRP A 120 1.43 8.12 11.01
C TRP A 120 0.09 7.51 10.61
N PRO A 121 -1.04 8.25 10.59
CA PRO A 121 -2.29 7.71 10.08
C PRO A 121 -2.18 7.38 8.58
N ALA A 122 -1.50 8.20 7.78
CA ALA A 122 -1.40 7.93 6.34
C ALA A 122 -0.61 6.65 6.02
N GLY A 123 0.53 6.43 6.67
CA GLY A 123 1.36 5.25 6.48
C GLY A 123 0.64 3.98 6.90
N ILE A 124 0.03 3.97 8.09
CA ILE A 124 -0.81 2.83 8.54
C ILE A 124 -1.96 2.60 7.56
N GLY A 125 -2.63 3.68 7.12
CA GLY A 125 -3.73 3.62 6.18
C GLY A 125 -3.35 2.97 4.84
N VAL A 126 -2.19 3.35 4.28
CA VAL A 126 -1.66 2.74 3.06
C VAL A 126 -1.34 1.27 3.23
N VAL A 127 -0.70 0.87 4.34
CA VAL A 127 -0.40 -0.54 4.62
C VAL A 127 -1.69 -1.37 4.66
N LEU A 128 -2.72 -0.88 5.35
CA LEU A 128 -4.02 -1.57 5.42
C LEU A 128 -4.72 -1.64 4.06
N ALA A 129 -4.72 -0.54 3.29
CA ALA A 129 -5.32 -0.51 1.97
C ALA A 129 -4.63 -1.48 1.00
N VAL A 130 -3.29 -1.43 0.92
CA VAL A 130 -2.50 -2.33 0.07
C VAL A 130 -2.69 -3.78 0.48
N LEU A 131 -2.69 -4.09 1.78
CA LEU A 131 -2.97 -5.43 2.28
C LEU A 131 -4.34 -5.92 1.82
N ALA A 132 -5.38 -5.10 1.95
CA ALA A 132 -6.73 -5.47 1.54
C ALA A 132 -6.84 -5.70 0.02
N LEU A 133 -6.16 -4.88 -0.79
CA LEU A 133 -6.09 -5.08 -2.25
C LEU A 133 -5.38 -6.39 -2.62
N LEU A 134 -4.25 -6.69 -1.97
CA LEU A 134 -3.51 -7.94 -2.21
C LEU A 134 -4.33 -9.17 -1.80
N LEU A 135 -5.01 -9.11 -0.66
CA LEU A 135 -5.91 -10.18 -0.22
C LEU A 135 -7.09 -10.35 -1.18
N SER A 136 -7.71 -9.26 -1.66
CA SER A 136 -8.78 -9.35 -2.66
C SER A 136 -8.29 -9.93 -4.00
N ALA A 137 -7.05 -9.62 -4.39
CA ALA A 137 -6.47 -10.07 -5.66
C ALA A 137 -6.00 -11.53 -5.65
N GLY A 138 -5.62 -12.08 -4.49
CA GLY A 138 -5.08 -13.44 -4.40
C GLY A 138 -5.91 -14.45 -3.61
N TRP A 139 -6.85 -14.00 -2.78
CA TRP A 139 -7.68 -14.85 -1.96
C TRP A 139 -9.11 -15.00 -2.53
N ASN A 140 -9.94 -15.85 -1.92
CA ASN A 140 -11.28 -16.20 -2.39
C ASN A 140 -11.32 -16.87 -3.77
N ASN A 141 -10.50 -17.92 -3.94
CA ASN A 141 -10.41 -18.75 -5.15
C ASN A 141 -10.00 -17.97 -6.42
N THR A 142 -9.16 -16.95 -6.25
CA THR A 142 -8.63 -16.12 -7.33
C THR A 142 -7.28 -16.64 -7.80
N CYS A 143 -7.03 -16.58 -9.10
CA CYS A 143 -5.72 -16.78 -9.69
C CYS A 143 -4.95 -15.45 -9.64
N TYR A 144 -4.01 -15.33 -8.71
CA TYR A 144 -3.26 -14.07 -8.51
C TYR A 144 -2.27 -13.79 -9.65
N TYR A 145 -1.85 -14.82 -10.39
CA TYR A 145 -0.96 -14.68 -11.55
C TYR A 145 -1.51 -15.49 -12.73
N PRO A 146 -2.44 -14.90 -13.52
CA PRO A 146 -3.06 -15.57 -14.65
C PRO A 146 -2.10 -15.71 -15.83
N SER A 147 -2.20 -16.83 -16.53
CA SER A 147 -1.45 -17.08 -17.78
C SER A 147 -2.24 -16.57 -18.98
N ASN A 148 -1.55 -15.90 -19.91
CA ASN A 148 -2.16 -15.35 -21.13
C ASN A 148 -2.26 -16.39 -22.26
N GLU A 149 -1.49 -17.49 -22.20
CA GLU A 149 -1.47 -18.51 -23.25
C GLU A 149 -2.42 -19.67 -22.93
N ASP A 150 -2.36 -20.18 -21.70
CA ASP A 150 -3.21 -21.24 -21.21
C ASP A 150 -3.72 -20.90 -19.82
N LEU A 151 -5.04 -20.68 -19.71
CA LEU A 151 -5.67 -20.37 -18.44
C LEU A 151 -5.44 -21.44 -17.38
N GLN A 152 -5.33 -22.73 -17.75
CA GLN A 152 -5.13 -23.80 -16.77
C GLN A 152 -3.75 -23.76 -16.11
N SER A 153 -2.79 -23.08 -16.75
CA SER A 153 -1.46 -22.82 -16.21
C SER A 153 -1.42 -21.59 -15.29
N SER A 154 -2.57 -20.98 -14.95
CA SER A 154 -2.65 -19.84 -14.04
C SER A 154 -2.27 -20.23 -12.60
N LEU A 155 -1.52 -19.36 -11.93
CA LEU A 155 -1.08 -19.62 -10.56
C LEU A 155 -2.09 -19.09 -9.54
N ASN A 156 -2.38 -19.96 -8.56
CA ASN A 156 -3.18 -19.68 -7.39
C ASN A 156 -2.45 -20.17 -6.13
N ILE A 157 -3.03 -19.93 -4.96
CA ILE A 157 -2.38 -20.27 -3.68
C ILE A 157 -2.16 -21.79 -3.54
N MET A 158 -3.03 -22.60 -4.14
CA MET A 158 -2.99 -24.07 -3.99
C MET A 158 -1.91 -24.71 -4.86
N ASN A 159 -1.75 -24.26 -6.10
CA ASN A 159 -0.80 -24.86 -7.05
C ASN A 159 0.60 -24.23 -7.00
N SER A 160 0.74 -23.04 -6.41
CA SER A 160 1.99 -22.26 -6.33
C SER A 160 2.47 -22.10 -4.88
N CYS A 161 2.33 -23.14 -4.06
CA CYS A 161 2.88 -23.20 -2.72
C CYS A 161 3.98 -24.26 -2.59
N SER A 162 4.88 -24.07 -1.60
CA SER A 162 5.91 -25.05 -1.27
C SER A 162 5.33 -26.28 -0.56
N SER A 163 6.14 -27.34 -0.42
CA SER A 163 5.77 -28.51 0.38
C SER A 163 5.37 -28.12 1.81
N GLU A 164 4.50 -28.91 2.44
CA GLU A 164 4.04 -28.67 3.82
C GLU A 164 5.21 -28.54 4.80
N PHE A 165 6.25 -29.37 4.64
CA PHE A 165 7.45 -29.30 5.47
C PHE A 165 8.15 -27.94 5.38
N THR A 166 8.35 -27.43 4.15
CA THR A 166 8.96 -26.12 3.92
C THR A 166 8.07 -25.01 4.48
N LEU A 167 6.76 -25.06 4.21
CA LEU A 167 5.80 -24.05 4.66
C LEU A 167 5.74 -23.99 6.20
N ARG A 168 5.69 -25.14 6.86
CA ARG A 168 5.70 -25.25 8.33
C ARG A 168 6.99 -24.70 8.92
N THR A 169 8.14 -24.97 8.30
CA THR A 169 9.43 -24.42 8.73
C THR A 169 9.46 -22.90 8.59
N MET A 170 9.00 -22.35 7.45
CA MET A 170 8.92 -20.90 7.23
C MET A 170 7.91 -20.22 8.15
N ALA A 171 6.81 -20.89 8.52
CA ALA A 171 5.86 -20.39 9.50
C ALA A 171 6.51 -20.21 10.87
N TRP A 172 7.35 -21.15 11.30
CA TRP A 172 8.13 -21.01 12.54
C TRP A 172 9.14 -19.86 12.47
N VAL A 173 9.85 -19.71 11.35
CA VAL A 173 10.79 -18.59 11.15
C VAL A 173 10.06 -17.25 11.16
N SER A 174 8.84 -17.19 10.62
CA SER A 174 8.00 -15.99 10.60
C SER A 174 7.62 -15.50 12.01
N LEU A 175 7.71 -16.33 13.05
CA LEU A 175 7.54 -15.87 14.44
C LEU A 175 8.64 -14.89 14.88
N LEU A 176 9.76 -14.78 14.15
CA LEU A 176 10.81 -13.79 14.40
C LEU A 176 10.50 -12.40 13.83
N ILE A 177 9.44 -12.23 13.02
CA ILE A 177 9.06 -10.94 12.44
C ILE A 177 8.90 -9.83 13.50
N PRO A 178 8.28 -10.05 14.68
CA PRO A 178 8.18 -9.03 15.72
C PRO A 178 9.52 -8.52 16.22
N PHE A 179 10.57 -9.36 16.26
CA PHE A 179 11.92 -8.94 16.65
C PHE A 179 12.54 -8.01 15.61
N VAL A 180 12.38 -8.33 14.31
CA VAL A 180 12.81 -7.48 13.21
C VAL A 180 12.08 -6.12 13.25
N LEU A 181 10.76 -6.14 13.47
CA LEU A 181 9.98 -4.90 13.60
C LEU A 181 10.41 -4.06 14.81
N ALA A 182 10.71 -4.69 15.95
CA ALA A 182 11.22 -3.99 17.13
C ALA A 182 12.57 -3.30 16.85
N TYR A 183 13.46 -3.98 16.14
CA TYR A 183 14.74 -3.39 15.72
C TYR A 183 14.55 -2.22 14.76
N ILE A 184 13.69 -2.36 13.74
CA ILE A 184 13.37 -1.28 12.80
C ILE A 184 12.81 -0.06 13.56
N ALA A 185 11.87 -0.29 14.47
CA ALA A 185 11.29 0.79 15.29
C ALA A 185 12.34 1.47 16.18
N TYR A 186 13.26 0.71 16.77
CA TYR A 186 14.37 1.26 17.55
C TYR A 186 15.32 2.11 16.69
N ALA A 187 15.71 1.61 15.51
CA ALA A 187 16.59 2.32 14.59
C ALA A 187 15.95 3.63 14.10
N TRP A 188 14.68 3.60 13.69
CA TRP A 188 13.95 4.80 13.29
C TRP A 188 13.82 5.80 14.44
N ARG A 189 13.55 5.34 15.67
CA ARG A 189 13.51 6.22 16.84
C ARG A 189 14.87 6.87 17.13
N ALA A 190 15.97 6.18 16.87
CA ALA A 190 17.30 6.72 17.06
C ALA A 190 17.63 7.80 16.01
N ILE A 191 17.24 7.58 14.75
CA ILE A 191 17.43 8.51 13.62
C ILE A 191 16.55 9.76 13.80
N ASP A 192 15.27 9.59 14.08
CA ASP A 192 14.28 10.69 14.13
C ASP A 192 14.23 11.41 15.50
N LYS A 193 15.17 11.13 16.41
CA LYS A 193 15.19 11.72 17.75
C LYS A 193 15.37 13.24 17.72
N LYS A 194 16.08 13.75 16.71
CA LYS A 194 16.25 15.19 16.47
C LYS A 194 15.70 15.52 15.07
N PRO A 195 14.79 16.51 14.98
CA PRO A 195 14.33 16.95 13.68
C PRO A 195 15.43 17.75 12.98
N LEU A 196 15.56 17.58 11.67
CA LEU A 196 16.60 18.22 10.86
C LEU A 196 16.37 19.74 10.82
N ASP A 197 17.35 20.48 11.34
CA ASP A 197 17.39 21.95 11.34
C ASP A 197 18.63 22.48 10.59
N LYS A 198 18.54 23.70 10.07
CA LYS A 198 19.62 24.37 9.29
C LYS A 198 20.93 24.48 10.06
N GLU A 199 20.87 24.61 11.38
CA GLU A 199 22.08 24.68 12.22
C GLU A 199 22.78 23.33 12.36
N GLU A 200 22.02 22.23 12.40
CA GLU A 200 22.57 20.87 12.46
C GLU A 200 23.31 20.51 11.16
N ILE A 201 22.76 20.93 10.01
CA ILE A 201 23.41 20.76 8.70
C ILE A 201 24.70 21.59 8.58
N LYS A 202 24.74 22.78 9.19
CA LYS A 202 25.92 23.68 9.14
C LYS A 202 27.04 23.27 10.09
N HIS A 203 26.70 22.64 11.22
CA HIS A 203 27.68 22.24 12.24
C HIS A 203 28.26 20.84 12.08
N GLY A 204 27.83 20.08 11.06
CA GLY A 204 28.71 19.19 10.31
C GLY A 204 29.43 18.08 11.09
N GLU A 205 28.90 17.60 12.20
CA GLU A 205 29.41 16.39 12.85
C GLU A 205 28.33 15.31 12.75
N ALA A 206 28.58 14.33 11.86
CA ALA A 206 27.74 13.18 11.52
C ALA A 206 26.73 13.37 10.37
N TYR A 207 27.26 13.32 9.15
CA TYR A 207 26.65 12.49 8.09
C TYR A 207 27.42 11.18 8.02
#